data_AF-A0A7Z9KKP9-F1
#
_entry.id   AF-A0A7Z9KKP9-F1
#
_cell.length_a   1.000
_cell.length_b   1.000
_cell.length_c   1.000
_cell.angle_alpha   90.00
_cell.angle_beta   90.00
_cell.angle_gamma   90.00
#
_symmetry.space_group_name_H-M   'P 1'
#
loop_
_entity.id
_entity.type
_entity.pdbx_description
1 polymer ?
#
loop_
_entity_poly.entity_id
_entity_poly.type
_entity_poly.pdbx_seq_one_letter_code
_entity_poly.pdbx_strand_id
1 'polypeptide(L)'
;MNTYLLEIGLEEMPAQMILPAVEQLKSLVNKTCEQHQLSFNELRSFSTPRRLAVQILGLPDKQPDRSVELKGPPAAIAKDDKNNWSKAAQGFAAKNGVEVSVLEFREYEGKDYLFVQRKELGKPVPELLQAQIEQWISQLNFPKNMRWGSYRMRFIRPIRWIVSLWNNSVVPVKLEMVEAGKVTRGHRFLSSGKSLLKDAADYQKQLEKLNVMADFEKRRESILQQVKKLEKKNGFEVELEDRLLTEVTNLVEWPTVLLGDFDEEFLELPSEVLITSMAVHQRYFPVFRKKGKHNSGTKTLLPHFVTVRNGNKKGIDTVRRGNAKVLRARLSDARFFYQEDQKKTLDEFRQKAEKVVFFQQRGSQDQRVQRIADLSVFIAKKLEYPAAQQKHVR
;
A
#
# COMPACT_ATOMS: atom_id res chain seq x y z
N MET A 1 -3.14 7.31 29.16
CA MET A 1 -3.37 7.25 27.70
C MET A 1 -2.36 6.28 27.12
N ASN A 2 -2.84 5.25 26.44
CA ASN A 2 -2.04 4.09 26.06
C ASN A 2 -1.62 4.15 24.59
N THR A 3 -0.54 3.46 24.25
CA THR A 3 -0.08 3.28 22.88
C THR A 3 -0.14 1.81 22.51
N TYR A 4 -0.77 1.51 21.39
CA TYR A 4 -0.72 0.19 20.78
C TYR A 4 0.18 0.20 19.53
N LEU A 5 0.98 -0.84 19.33
CA LEU A 5 1.79 -1.06 18.15
C LEU A 5 1.53 -2.46 17.58
N LEU A 6 1.29 -2.54 16.28
CA LEU A 6 1.38 -3.76 15.49
C LEU A 6 2.44 -3.59 14.40
N GLU A 7 3.44 -4.46 14.33
CA GLU A 7 4.34 -4.62 13.20
C GLU A 7 4.17 -6.03 12.60
N ILE A 8 3.98 -6.08 11.29
CA ILE A 8 3.95 -7.30 10.49
C ILE A 8 5.23 -7.32 9.65
N GLY A 9 6.17 -8.17 10.04
CA GLY A 9 7.43 -8.36 9.34
C GLY A 9 7.36 -9.42 8.26
N LEU A 10 7.82 -9.08 7.06
CA LEU A 10 7.63 -9.86 5.83
C LEU A 10 8.96 -10.05 5.10
N GLU A 11 8.99 -10.99 4.15
CA GLU A 11 9.93 -10.89 3.03
C GLU A 11 9.55 -9.72 2.09
N GLU A 12 10.45 -9.36 1.17
CA GLU A 12 10.29 -8.18 0.31
C GLU A 12 9.02 -8.24 -0.55
N MET A 13 8.10 -7.33 -0.26
CA MET A 13 6.87 -7.12 -1.00
C MET A 13 7.14 -6.36 -2.30
N PRO A 14 6.34 -6.60 -3.36
CA PRO A 14 6.31 -5.71 -4.52
C PRO A 14 5.95 -4.28 -4.09
N ALA A 15 6.76 -3.30 -4.47
CA ALA A 15 6.62 -1.90 -4.05
C ALA A 15 5.21 -1.32 -4.30
N GLN A 16 4.60 -1.67 -5.43
CA GLN A 16 3.26 -1.21 -5.82
C GLN A 16 2.13 -1.71 -4.90
N MET A 17 2.40 -2.74 -4.08
CA MET A 17 1.40 -3.33 -3.17
C MET A 17 1.49 -2.74 -1.75
N ILE A 18 2.53 -1.98 -1.43
CA ILE A 18 2.82 -1.53 -0.06
C ILE A 18 1.82 -0.47 0.41
N LEU A 19 1.67 0.64 -0.34
CA LEU A 19 0.73 1.71 0.04
C LEU A 19 -0.73 1.25 0.05
N PRO A 20 -1.22 0.46 -0.93
CA PRO A 20 -2.55 -0.13 -0.84
C PRO A 20 -2.74 -0.99 0.42
N ALA A 21 -1.73 -1.74 0.86
CA ALA A 21 -1.81 -2.54 2.08
C ALA A 21 -1.80 -1.68 3.35
N VAL A 22 -1.07 -0.57 3.35
CA VAL A 22 -1.10 0.43 4.44
C VAL A 22 -2.51 1.00 4.60
N GLU A 23 -3.14 1.42 3.51
CA GLU A 23 -4.49 2.00 3.57
C GLU A 23 -5.55 0.96 3.98
N GLN A 24 -5.42 -0.29 3.52
CA GLN A 24 -6.26 -1.38 4.01
C GLN A 24 -6.11 -1.58 5.52
N LEU A 25 -4.88 -1.66 6.02
CA LEU A 25 -4.61 -1.86 7.45
C LEU A 25 -5.16 -0.70 8.29
N LYS A 26 -4.95 0.55 7.85
CA LYS A 26 -5.53 1.74 8.51
C LYS A 26 -7.06 1.69 8.54
N SER A 27 -7.68 1.33 7.41
CA SER A 27 -9.14 1.22 7.33
C SER A 27 -9.68 0.15 8.28
N LEU A 28 -9.04 -1.01 8.37
CA LEU A 28 -9.41 -2.08 9.30
C LEU A 28 -9.30 -1.64 10.76
N VAL A 29 -8.19 -0.98 11.12
CA VAL A 29 -7.97 -0.46 12.47
C VAL A 29 -9.02 0.60 12.84
N ASN A 30 -9.30 1.55 11.94
CA ASN A 30 -10.31 2.58 12.16
C ASN A 30 -11.70 1.95 12.35
N LYS A 31 -12.09 1.02 11.49
CA LYS A 31 -13.37 0.29 11.61
C LYS A 31 -13.49 -0.43 12.95
N THR A 32 -12.43 -1.11 13.40
CA THR A 32 -12.43 -1.75 14.73
C THR A 32 -12.57 -0.72 15.84
N CYS A 33 -11.87 0.41 15.78
CA CYS A 33 -12.01 1.47 16.78
C CYS A 33 -13.43 2.05 16.80
N GLU A 34 -14.04 2.30 15.64
CA GLU A 34 -15.42 2.78 15.50
C GLU A 34 -16.44 1.77 16.05
N GLN A 35 -16.36 0.51 15.62
CA GLN A 35 -17.24 -0.58 16.06
C GLN A 35 -17.24 -0.75 17.58
N HIS A 36 -16.08 -0.53 18.20
CA HIS A 36 -15.92 -0.64 19.63
C HIS A 36 -15.96 0.70 20.36
N GLN A 37 -16.27 1.81 19.68
CA GLN A 37 -16.34 3.15 20.28
C GLN A 37 -15.06 3.54 21.04
N LEU A 38 -13.89 3.13 20.51
CA LEU A 38 -12.60 3.48 21.07
C LEU A 38 -12.16 4.84 20.52
N SER A 39 -12.02 5.81 21.42
CA SER A 39 -11.35 7.07 21.10
C SER A 39 -9.83 6.88 21.09
N PHE A 40 -9.15 7.62 20.22
CA PHE A 40 -7.69 7.70 20.17
C PHE A 40 -7.29 9.07 19.63
N ASN A 41 -6.05 9.48 19.92
CA ASN A 41 -5.54 10.79 19.53
C ASN A 41 -4.99 10.77 18.10
N GLU A 42 -4.25 9.71 17.75
CA GLU A 42 -3.56 9.62 16.48
C GLU A 42 -3.38 8.17 16.03
N LEU A 43 -3.60 7.91 14.74
CA LEU A 43 -3.26 6.64 14.08
C LEU A 43 -2.10 6.89 13.11
N ARG A 44 -0.93 6.35 13.44
CA ARG A 44 0.25 6.38 12.57
C ARG A 44 0.40 5.06 11.83
N SER A 45 0.85 5.13 10.59
CA SER A 45 1.20 3.97 9.78
C SER A 45 2.64 4.04 9.29
N PHE A 46 3.30 2.89 9.26
CA PHE A 46 4.67 2.75 8.79
C PHE A 46 4.76 1.60 7.80
N SER A 47 5.63 1.73 6.81
CA SER A 47 5.78 0.71 5.78
C SER A 47 7.15 0.73 5.13
N THR A 48 7.66 -0.45 4.80
CA THR A 48 8.91 -0.63 4.03
C THR A 48 8.74 -1.87 3.15
N PRO A 49 9.68 -2.21 2.24
CA PRO A 49 9.62 -3.46 1.49
C PRO A 49 9.35 -4.71 2.36
N ARG A 50 9.81 -4.71 3.61
CA ARG A 50 9.78 -5.87 4.51
C ARG A 50 8.87 -5.70 5.72
N ARG A 51 8.07 -4.63 5.80
CA ARG A 51 7.17 -4.44 6.96
C ARG A 51 5.96 -3.59 6.65
N LEU A 52 4.88 -3.88 7.35
CA LEU A 52 3.71 -3.02 7.52
C LEU A 52 3.48 -2.84 9.01
N ALA A 53 3.23 -1.63 9.47
CA ALA A 53 2.97 -1.38 10.89
C ALA A 53 1.97 -0.25 11.11
N VAL A 54 1.27 -0.32 12.23
CA VAL A 54 0.39 0.73 12.74
C VAL A 54 0.70 0.99 14.20
N GLN A 55 0.64 2.25 14.60
CA GLN A 55 0.79 2.70 15.98
C GLN A 55 -0.42 3.59 16.31
N ILE A 56 -1.17 3.21 17.33
CA ILE A 56 -2.36 3.93 17.79
C ILE A 56 -2.02 4.60 19.11
N LEU A 57 -2.09 5.93 19.16
CA LEU A 57 -1.73 6.72 20.32
C LEU A 57 -3.00 7.22 21.01
N GLY A 58 -3.01 7.21 22.34
CA GLY A 58 -4.08 7.81 23.13
C GLY A 58 -5.28 6.90 23.37
N LEU A 59 -5.10 5.58 23.28
CA LEU A 59 -6.18 4.62 23.56
C LEU A 59 -6.56 4.62 25.06
N PRO A 60 -7.85 4.44 25.40
CA PRO A 60 -8.30 4.25 26.78
C PRO A 60 -7.86 2.88 27.31
N ASP A 61 -7.90 2.68 28.63
CA ASP A 61 -7.61 1.37 29.24
C ASP A 61 -8.70 0.33 28.93
N LYS A 62 -9.94 0.80 28.82
CA LYS A 62 -11.15 -0.01 28.67
C LYS A 62 -12.09 0.63 27.65
N GLN A 63 -12.83 -0.20 26.93
CA GLN A 63 -14.00 0.23 26.16
C GLN A 63 -15.01 0.96 27.07
N PRO A 64 -15.73 1.99 26.58
CA PRO A 64 -16.84 2.56 27.35
C PRO A 64 -17.90 1.49 27.65
N ASP A 65 -18.53 1.61 28.82
CA ASP A 65 -19.71 0.80 29.15
C ASP A 65 -20.87 1.23 28.24
N ARG A 66 -21.66 0.27 27.76
CA ARG A 66 -22.79 0.53 26.85
C ARG A 66 -24.11 0.10 27.47
N SER A 67 -25.15 0.92 27.30
CA SER A 67 -26.52 0.50 27.62
C SER A 67 -27.16 -0.01 26.34
N VAL A 68 -27.55 -1.29 26.33
CA VAL A 68 -28.24 -1.93 25.22
C VAL A 68 -29.69 -2.12 25.62
N GLU A 69 -30.59 -1.52 24.87
CA GLU A 69 -32.02 -1.74 25.03
C GLU A 69 -32.45 -2.97 24.24
N LEU A 70 -33.13 -3.89 24.91
CA LEU A 70 -33.54 -5.17 24.35
C LEU A 70 -35.05 -5.31 24.42
N LYS A 71 -35.66 -5.58 23.27
CA LYS A 71 -37.09 -5.90 23.14
C LYS A 71 -37.34 -7.36 23.51
N GLY A 72 -38.28 -7.55 24.41
CA GLY A 72 -38.74 -8.84 24.92
C GLY A 72 -40.10 -9.26 24.35
N PRO A 73 -40.76 -10.23 24.99
CA PRO A 73 -42.05 -10.73 24.53
C PRO A 73 -43.17 -9.66 24.65
N PRO A 74 -44.29 -9.82 23.90
CA PRO A 74 -45.46 -8.94 24.02
C PRO A 74 -46.00 -8.89 25.45
N ALA A 75 -46.53 -7.73 25.85
CA ALA A 75 -47.11 -7.52 27.17
C ALA A 75 -48.25 -8.50 27.47
N ALA A 76 -49.01 -8.90 26.44
CA ALA A 76 -50.09 -9.87 26.54
C ALA A 76 -49.66 -11.26 27.08
N ILE A 77 -48.37 -11.60 26.98
CA ILE A 77 -47.83 -12.87 27.51
C ILE A 77 -46.78 -12.65 28.60
N ALA A 78 -46.61 -11.41 29.07
CA ALA A 78 -45.62 -11.03 30.07
C ALA A 78 -46.06 -11.36 31.50
N LYS A 79 -47.37 -11.40 31.76
CA LYS A 79 -47.95 -11.77 33.06
C LYS A 79 -48.90 -12.94 32.92
N ASP A 80 -49.02 -13.71 33.99
CA ASP A 80 -50.00 -14.81 34.10
C ASP A 80 -51.37 -14.31 34.61
N ASP A 81 -52.35 -15.22 34.66
CA ASP A 81 -53.72 -14.93 35.12
C ASP A 81 -53.80 -14.46 36.58
N LYS A 82 -52.70 -14.58 37.35
CA LYS A 82 -52.58 -14.13 38.74
C LYS A 82 -51.77 -12.84 38.86
N ASN A 83 -51.51 -12.14 37.75
CA ASN A 83 -50.74 -10.90 37.67
C ASN A 83 -49.25 -11.05 38.08
N ASN A 84 -48.72 -12.28 38.11
CA ASN A 84 -47.30 -12.55 38.33
C ASN A 84 -46.55 -12.57 36.99
N TRP A 85 -45.23 -12.37 37.04
CA TRP A 85 -44.38 -12.50 35.85
C TRP A 85 -44.43 -13.91 35.26
N SER A 86 -44.76 -14.00 33.97
CA SER A 86 -44.86 -15.29 33.27
C SER A 86 -43.48 -15.95 33.10
N LYS A 87 -43.46 -17.24 32.78
CA LYS A 87 -42.21 -17.95 32.42
C LYS A 87 -41.46 -17.29 31.25
N ALA A 88 -42.18 -16.67 30.32
CA ALA A 88 -41.58 -15.95 29.20
C ALA A 88 -40.85 -14.68 29.66
N ALA A 89 -41.46 -13.90 30.57
CA ALA A 89 -40.81 -12.72 31.16
C ALA A 89 -39.62 -13.09 32.06
N GLN A 90 -39.76 -14.14 32.88
CA GLN A 90 -38.67 -14.65 33.72
C GLN A 90 -37.50 -15.18 32.89
N GLY A 91 -37.80 -15.94 31.83
CA GLY A 91 -36.78 -16.42 30.89
C GLY A 91 -36.09 -15.30 30.12
N PHE A 92 -36.83 -14.25 29.75
CA PHE A 92 -36.26 -13.05 29.13
C PHE A 92 -35.33 -12.28 30.07
N ALA A 93 -35.74 -12.09 31.33
CA ALA A 93 -34.91 -11.44 32.36
C ALA A 93 -33.63 -12.27 32.64
N ALA A 94 -33.77 -13.58 32.87
CA ALA A 94 -32.65 -14.48 33.13
C ALA A 94 -31.66 -14.53 31.96
N LYS A 95 -32.14 -14.62 30.72
CA LYS A 95 -31.29 -14.60 29.51
C LYS A 95 -30.45 -13.33 29.39
N ASN A 96 -30.96 -12.22 29.91
CA ASN A 96 -30.30 -10.91 29.86
C ASN A 96 -29.56 -10.56 31.15
N GLY A 97 -29.53 -11.44 32.15
CA GLY A 97 -28.80 -11.26 33.40
C GLY A 97 -29.35 -10.13 34.28
N VAL A 98 -30.66 -9.88 34.19
CA VAL A 98 -31.35 -8.79 34.88
C VAL A 98 -32.48 -9.36 35.74
N GLU A 99 -32.87 -8.66 36.80
CA GLU A 99 -34.02 -9.05 37.60
C GLU A 99 -35.33 -8.78 36.85
N VAL A 100 -36.37 -9.57 37.13
CA VAL A 100 -37.68 -9.40 36.50
C VAL A 100 -38.36 -8.08 36.93
N SER A 101 -37.94 -7.54 38.08
CA SER A 101 -38.39 -6.26 38.66
C SER A 101 -37.99 -5.03 37.82
N VAL A 102 -36.94 -5.13 37.00
CA VAL A 102 -36.43 -4.02 36.17
C VAL A 102 -36.97 -4.05 34.73
N LEU A 103 -37.90 -4.95 34.42
CA LEU A 103 -38.56 -4.98 33.13
C LEU A 103 -39.61 -3.87 33.03
N GLU A 104 -39.63 -3.19 31.89
CA GLU A 104 -40.57 -2.11 31.61
C GLU A 104 -41.48 -2.49 30.44
N PHE A 105 -42.74 -2.04 30.47
CA PHE A 105 -43.62 -2.11 29.31
C PHE A 105 -43.45 -0.85 28.46
N ARG A 106 -43.25 -1.00 27.16
CA ARG A 106 -43.26 0.12 26.22
C ARG A 106 -43.99 -0.25 24.93
N GLU A 107 -44.68 0.73 24.38
CA GLU A 107 -45.35 0.60 23.09
C GLU A 107 -44.32 0.56 21.96
N TYR A 108 -44.45 -0.39 21.05
CA TYR A 108 -43.66 -0.49 19.84
C TYR A 108 -44.53 -0.99 18.69
N GLU A 109 -44.66 -0.19 17.63
CA GLU A 109 -45.53 -0.48 16.47
C GLU A 109 -46.99 -0.78 16.86
N GLY A 110 -47.55 0.00 17.79
CA GLY A 110 -48.96 -0.10 18.20
C GLY A 110 -49.28 -1.27 19.15
N LYS A 111 -48.27 -1.93 19.72
CA LYS A 111 -48.44 -2.99 20.74
C LYS A 111 -47.42 -2.83 21.86
N ASP A 112 -47.82 -3.17 23.07
CA ASP A 112 -46.91 -3.16 24.23
C ASP A 112 -46.02 -4.41 24.25
N TYR A 113 -44.73 -4.19 24.49
CA TYR A 113 -43.73 -5.23 24.70
C TYR A 113 -42.96 -4.98 25.99
N LEU A 114 -42.36 -6.04 26.52
CA LEU A 114 -41.34 -5.88 27.55
C LEU A 114 -40.06 -5.32 26.97
N PHE A 115 -39.42 -4.43 27.70
CA PHE A 115 -38.11 -3.88 27.40
C PHE A 115 -37.21 -3.98 28.63
N VAL A 116 -35.92 -4.13 28.39
CA VAL A 116 -34.93 -3.96 29.45
C VAL A 116 -33.70 -3.24 28.93
N GLN A 117 -33.15 -2.37 29.75
CA GLN A 117 -31.84 -1.78 29.51
C GLN A 117 -30.78 -2.62 30.21
N ARG A 118 -29.96 -3.31 29.40
CA ARG A 118 -28.81 -4.07 29.89
C ARG A 118 -27.57 -3.21 29.79
N LYS A 119 -26.93 -2.94 30.93
CA LYS A 119 -25.57 -2.40 30.94
C LYS A 119 -24.58 -3.51 30.59
N GLU A 120 -23.86 -3.33 29.50
CA GLU A 120 -22.71 -4.15 29.19
C GLU A 120 -21.44 -3.41 29.58
N LEU A 121 -20.72 -3.99 30.52
CA LEU A 121 -19.42 -3.48 30.93
C LEU A 121 -18.44 -3.60 29.75
N GLY A 122 -17.71 -2.52 29.48
CA GLY A 122 -16.66 -2.55 28.48
C GLY A 122 -15.59 -3.59 28.80
N LYS A 123 -14.78 -3.93 27.80
CA LYS A 123 -13.63 -4.84 27.98
C LYS A 123 -12.32 -4.05 28.01
N PRO A 124 -11.26 -4.55 28.67
CA PRO A 124 -9.92 -4.02 28.50
C PRO A 124 -9.55 -3.96 27.02
N VAL A 125 -9.01 -2.83 26.58
CA VAL A 125 -8.63 -2.65 25.16
C VAL A 125 -7.61 -3.70 24.68
N PRO A 126 -6.61 -4.14 25.47
CA PRO A 126 -5.70 -5.21 25.05
C PRO A 126 -6.39 -6.52 24.67
N GLU A 127 -7.43 -6.92 25.41
CA GLU A 127 -8.18 -8.15 25.13
C GLU A 127 -8.97 -8.04 23.82
N LEU A 128 -9.53 -6.86 23.57
CA LEU A 128 -10.22 -6.55 22.33
C LEU A 128 -9.25 -6.57 21.14
N LEU A 129 -8.09 -5.92 21.28
CA LEU A 129 -7.05 -5.91 20.26
C LEU A 129 -6.56 -7.33 19.94
N GLN A 130 -6.32 -8.15 20.97
CA GLN A 130 -5.94 -9.56 20.82
C GLN A 130 -6.91 -10.32 19.90
N ALA A 131 -8.22 -10.10 20.03
CA ALA A 131 -9.22 -10.75 19.19
C ALA A 131 -9.27 -10.23 17.74
N GLN A 132 -8.71 -9.04 17.47
CA GLN A 132 -8.86 -8.33 16.19
C GLN A 132 -7.61 -8.42 15.31
N ILE A 133 -6.42 -8.58 15.88
CA ILE A 133 -5.15 -8.56 15.12
C ILE A 133 -5.12 -9.61 14.01
N GLU A 134 -5.56 -10.84 14.31
CA GLU A 134 -5.61 -11.92 13.30
C GLU A 134 -6.57 -11.56 12.15
N GLN A 135 -7.69 -10.92 12.45
CA GLN A 135 -8.63 -10.46 11.44
C GLN A 135 -8.02 -9.34 10.59
N TRP A 136 -7.33 -8.39 11.20
CA TRP A 136 -6.65 -7.33 10.46
C TRP A 136 -5.64 -7.89 9.47
N ILE A 137 -4.85 -8.87 9.87
CA ILE A 137 -3.81 -9.45 9.01
C ILE A 137 -4.45 -10.34 7.93
N SER A 138 -5.42 -11.18 8.28
CA SER A 138 -6.07 -12.10 7.32
C SER A 138 -6.95 -11.41 6.27
N GLN A 139 -7.48 -10.21 6.58
CA GLN A 139 -8.31 -9.43 5.65
C GLN A 139 -7.52 -8.57 4.66
N LEU A 140 -6.19 -8.47 4.80
CA LEU A 140 -5.36 -7.79 3.80
C LEU A 140 -5.42 -8.54 2.47
N ASN A 141 -5.97 -7.88 1.46
CA ASN A 141 -6.17 -8.45 0.14
C ASN A 141 -5.10 -7.96 -0.83
N PHE A 142 -4.60 -8.89 -1.64
CA PHE A 142 -3.57 -8.65 -2.65
C PHE A 142 -3.93 -9.39 -3.95
N PRO A 143 -3.58 -8.84 -5.13
CA PRO A 143 -3.89 -9.45 -6.42
C PRO A 143 -3.30 -10.86 -6.60
N LYS A 144 -2.15 -11.12 -5.98
CA LYS A 144 -1.47 -12.40 -6.04
C LYS A 144 -0.95 -12.79 -4.66
N ASN A 145 -1.59 -13.79 -4.08
CA ASN A 145 -1.20 -14.38 -2.81
C ASN A 145 -0.47 -15.70 -3.02
N MET A 146 0.31 -16.09 -2.03
CA MET A 146 0.99 -17.38 -1.96
C MET A 146 0.79 -18.05 -0.61
N ARG A 147 0.97 -19.36 -0.58
CA ARG A 147 1.21 -20.14 0.65
C ARG A 147 2.70 -20.36 0.78
N TRP A 148 3.20 -20.53 2.00
CA TRP A 148 4.62 -20.80 2.24
C TRP A 148 4.79 -21.92 3.25
N GLY A 149 5.75 -22.82 3.00
CA GLY A 149 5.96 -24.02 3.82
C GLY A 149 4.69 -24.87 3.92
N SER A 150 4.37 -25.29 5.13
CA SER A 150 3.15 -26.06 5.46
C SER A 150 1.96 -25.20 5.89
N TYR A 151 2.06 -23.87 5.78
CA TYR A 151 1.01 -22.97 6.26
C TYR A 151 -0.19 -22.92 5.31
N ARG A 152 -1.38 -22.81 5.90
CA ARG A 152 -2.65 -22.74 5.16
C ARG A 152 -2.96 -21.30 4.75
N MET A 153 -2.55 -20.35 5.59
CA MET A 153 -2.69 -18.91 5.35
C MET A 153 -2.10 -18.51 4.00
N ARG A 154 -2.86 -17.68 3.27
CA ARG A 154 -2.43 -17.05 2.03
C ARG A 154 -2.06 -15.60 2.32
N PHE A 155 -0.90 -15.18 1.86
CA PHE A 155 -0.44 -13.80 2.03
C PHE A 155 0.46 -13.39 0.87
N ILE A 156 0.73 -12.10 0.69
CA ILE A 156 1.57 -11.62 -0.42
C ILE A 156 3.00 -12.15 -0.35
N ARG A 157 3.54 -12.27 0.86
CA ARG A 157 4.89 -12.77 1.17
C ARG A 157 4.89 -13.48 2.53
N PRO A 158 5.85 -14.39 2.78
CA PRO A 158 5.99 -15.02 4.08
C PRO A 158 6.10 -14.02 5.24
N ILE A 159 5.26 -14.18 6.27
CA ILE A 159 5.41 -13.47 7.55
C ILE A 159 6.58 -14.10 8.31
N ARG A 160 7.48 -13.26 8.83
CA ARG A 160 8.75 -13.65 9.46
C ARG A 160 8.87 -13.25 10.93
N TRP A 161 8.15 -12.20 11.35
CA TRP A 161 8.01 -11.81 12.75
C TRP A 161 6.76 -10.94 12.90
N ILE A 162 6.22 -10.90 14.11
CA ILE A 162 5.15 -9.99 14.49
C ILE A 162 5.58 -9.30 15.79
N VAL A 163 5.39 -7.98 15.86
CA VAL A 163 5.44 -7.25 17.12
C VAL A 163 4.04 -6.77 17.43
N SER A 164 3.54 -7.06 18.63
CA SER A 164 2.24 -6.58 19.09
C SER A 164 2.37 -6.13 20.54
N LEU A 165 2.33 -4.82 20.77
CA LEU A 165 2.62 -4.21 22.07
C LEU A 165 1.51 -3.26 22.51
N TRP A 166 1.07 -3.42 23.74
CA TRP A 166 0.31 -2.45 24.50
C TRP A 166 1.26 -1.79 25.50
N ASN A 167 1.65 -0.54 25.22
CA ASN A 167 2.76 0.14 25.88
C ASN A 167 4.02 -0.76 25.85
N ASN A 168 4.45 -1.26 27.00
CA ASN A 168 5.59 -2.16 27.14
C ASN A 168 5.21 -3.65 27.24
N SER A 169 3.94 -4.01 27.15
CA SER A 169 3.42 -5.38 27.36
C SER A 169 3.03 -6.03 26.04
N VAL A 170 3.31 -7.32 25.87
CA VAL A 170 2.95 -8.04 24.64
C VAL A 170 1.46 -8.32 24.63
N VAL A 171 0.78 -7.96 23.55
CA VAL A 171 -0.57 -8.45 23.27
C VAL A 171 -0.40 -9.76 22.48
N PRO A 172 -0.79 -10.92 23.04
CA PRO A 172 -0.51 -12.20 22.40
C PRO A 172 -1.27 -12.34 21.08
N VAL A 173 -0.56 -12.69 20.01
CA VAL A 173 -1.16 -13.17 18.77
C VAL A 173 -0.28 -14.26 18.19
N LYS A 174 -0.91 -15.29 17.64
CA LYS A 174 -0.24 -16.40 16.98
C LYS A 174 -0.85 -16.59 15.61
N LEU A 175 -0.05 -16.36 14.57
CA LEU A 175 -0.42 -16.67 13.20
C LEU A 175 0.41 -17.84 12.72
N GLU A 176 -0.23 -19.00 12.58
CA GLU A 176 0.44 -20.26 12.24
C GLU A 176 1.59 -20.55 13.24
N MET A 177 2.85 -20.53 12.80
CA MET A 177 4.03 -20.71 13.67
C MET A 177 4.72 -19.38 14.04
N VAL A 178 4.13 -18.23 13.70
CA VAL A 178 4.68 -16.91 14.06
C VAL A 178 3.92 -16.36 15.26
N GLU A 179 4.62 -16.29 16.39
CA GLU A 179 4.12 -15.69 17.62
C GLU A 179 4.60 -14.24 17.74
N ALA A 180 3.70 -13.35 18.17
CA ALA A 180 4.07 -11.97 18.45
C ALA A 180 4.94 -11.86 19.69
N GLY A 181 5.86 -10.91 19.64
CA GLY A 181 6.68 -10.56 20.79
C GLY A 181 7.18 -9.13 20.72
N LYS A 182 8.29 -8.86 21.41
CA LYS A 182 8.94 -7.54 21.46
C LYS A 182 10.05 -7.37 20.43
N VAL A 183 10.34 -8.38 19.62
CA VAL A 183 11.54 -8.41 18.77
C VAL A 183 11.20 -7.90 17.36
N THR A 184 11.68 -6.71 17.04
CA THR A 184 11.70 -6.17 15.68
C THR A 184 13.00 -6.52 14.97
N ARG A 185 13.10 -6.18 13.68
CA ARG A 185 14.30 -6.36 12.86
C ARG A 185 14.72 -5.07 12.17
N GLY A 186 16.01 -4.78 12.23
CA GLY A 186 16.66 -3.69 11.53
C GLY A 186 16.93 -3.97 10.05
N HIS A 187 17.68 -3.06 9.43
CA HIS A 187 18.11 -3.21 8.04
C HIS A 187 18.99 -4.45 7.86
N ARG A 188 18.71 -5.23 6.82
CA ARG A 188 19.31 -6.56 6.59
C ARG A 188 20.85 -6.57 6.58
N PHE A 189 21.46 -5.50 6.08
CA PHE A 189 22.92 -5.39 5.93
C PHE A 189 23.60 -4.34 6.81
N LEU A 190 22.81 -3.44 7.43
CA LEU A 190 23.37 -2.29 8.17
C LEU A 190 23.18 -2.41 9.69
N SER A 191 22.43 -3.41 10.13
CA SER A 191 22.16 -3.64 11.55
C SER A 191 22.58 -5.06 11.95
N SER A 192 22.66 -5.29 13.25
CA SER A 192 22.81 -6.63 13.85
C SER A 192 21.57 -7.53 13.67
N GLY A 193 20.54 -7.06 12.96
CA GLY A 193 19.32 -7.80 12.71
C GLY A 193 18.27 -7.58 13.78
N LYS A 194 18.20 -8.44 14.80
CA LYS A 194 17.13 -8.41 15.81
C LYS A 194 17.35 -7.31 16.84
N SER A 195 16.28 -6.65 17.28
CA SER A 195 16.30 -5.68 18.37
C SER A 195 15.04 -5.81 19.21
N LEU A 196 15.18 -5.66 20.52
CA LEU A 196 14.06 -5.60 21.46
C LEU A 196 13.46 -4.19 21.47
N LEU A 197 12.14 -4.10 21.30
CA LEU A 197 11.36 -2.90 21.57
C LEU A 197 10.94 -2.91 23.03
N LYS A 198 11.27 -1.83 23.75
CA LYS A 198 10.91 -1.67 25.16
C LYS A 198 9.48 -1.17 25.32
N ASP A 199 9.08 -0.25 24.46
CA ASP A 199 7.77 0.38 24.47
C ASP A 199 7.25 0.58 23.04
N ALA A 200 5.92 0.47 22.88
CA ALA A 200 5.20 0.70 21.64
C ALA A 200 5.47 2.11 21.08
N ALA A 201 5.58 3.14 21.94
CA ALA A 201 5.80 4.53 21.54
C ALA A 201 7.17 4.77 20.87
N ASP A 202 8.19 3.99 21.23
CA ASP A 202 9.58 4.17 20.77
C ASP A 202 9.85 3.60 19.37
N TYR A 203 8.85 2.97 18.74
CA TYR A 203 8.99 2.17 17.52
C TYR A 203 9.84 2.83 16.42
N GLN A 204 9.44 4.02 15.97
CA GLN A 204 10.11 4.72 14.88
C GLN A 204 11.56 5.07 15.23
N LYS A 205 11.77 5.65 16.43
CA LYS A 205 13.10 6.06 16.91
C LYS A 205 14.04 4.85 17.05
N GLN A 206 13.52 3.71 17.50
CA GLN A 206 14.32 2.49 17.61
C GLN A 206 14.69 1.94 16.23
N LEU A 207 13.78 1.96 15.25
CA LEU A 207 14.07 1.52 13.89
C LEU A 207 15.09 2.41 13.18
N GLU A 208 15.06 3.72 13.41
CA GLU A 208 16.05 4.65 12.85
C GLU A 208 17.48 4.30 13.31
N LYS A 209 17.67 3.93 14.58
CA LYS A 209 18.96 3.44 15.10
C LYS A 209 19.44 2.14 14.43
N LEU A 210 18.52 1.39 13.85
CA LEU A 210 18.78 0.14 13.12
C LEU A 210 18.83 0.35 11.60
N ASN A 211 19.01 1.60 11.16
CA ASN A 211 19.02 2.02 9.77
C ASN A 211 17.74 1.66 9.01
N VAL A 212 16.58 1.86 9.63
CA VAL A 212 15.28 1.72 8.97
C VAL A 212 14.47 2.99 9.16
N MET A 213 14.27 3.75 8.07
CA MET A 213 13.32 4.86 8.05
C MET A 213 11.93 4.29 7.79
N ALA A 214 11.20 3.86 8.83
CA ALA A 214 9.94 3.13 8.66
C ALA A 214 8.78 3.97 8.09
N ASP A 215 8.85 5.28 8.28
CA ASP A 215 7.88 6.25 7.79
C ASP A 215 8.13 6.56 6.31
N PHE A 216 7.10 6.37 5.48
CA PHE A 216 7.19 6.56 4.04
C PHE A 216 7.47 8.01 3.66
N GLU A 217 6.77 8.98 4.27
CA GLU A 217 6.91 10.40 3.93
C GLU A 217 8.28 10.92 4.36
N LYS A 218 8.77 10.55 5.54
CA LYS A 218 10.15 10.89 5.95
C LYS A 218 11.19 10.31 4.98
N ARG A 219 10.96 9.10 4.49
CA ARG A 219 11.87 8.45 3.53
C ARG A 219 11.82 9.15 2.17
N ARG A 220 10.63 9.49 1.68
CA ARG A 220 10.42 10.23 0.43
C ARG A 220 11.10 11.60 0.49
N GLU A 221 10.90 12.35 1.57
CA GLU A 221 11.53 13.66 1.79
C GLU A 221 13.06 13.55 1.86
N SER A 222 13.59 12.51 2.52
CA SER A 222 15.04 12.25 2.54
C SER A 222 15.61 12.04 1.14
N ILE A 223 14.92 11.29 0.27
CA ILE A 223 15.31 11.11 -1.14
C ILE A 223 15.30 12.45 -1.87
N LEU A 224 14.21 13.22 -1.76
CA LEU A 224 14.08 14.54 -2.39
C LEU A 224 15.22 15.50 -1.98
N GLN A 225 15.53 15.55 -0.69
CA GLN A 225 16.62 16.39 -0.18
C GLN A 225 18.00 15.97 -0.69
N GLN A 226 18.24 14.65 -0.80
CA GLN A 226 19.49 14.13 -1.36
C GLN A 226 19.60 14.43 -2.87
N VAL A 227 18.51 14.32 -3.63
CA VAL A 227 18.46 14.69 -5.05
C VAL A 227 18.72 16.19 -5.23
N LYS A 228 18.03 17.06 -4.49
CA LYS A 228 18.26 18.52 -4.52
C LYS A 228 19.71 18.91 -4.24
N LYS A 229 20.39 18.19 -3.34
CA LYS A 229 21.82 18.38 -3.07
C LYS A 229 22.69 18.00 -4.28
N LEU A 230 22.35 16.94 -5.01
CA LEU A 230 23.04 16.56 -6.24
C LEU A 230 22.82 17.56 -7.36
N GLU A 231 21.59 18.03 -7.56
CA GLU A 231 21.25 19.09 -8.54
C GLU A 231 22.07 20.35 -8.29
N LYS A 232 22.08 20.84 -7.04
CA LYS A 232 22.85 22.04 -6.68
C LYS A 232 24.35 21.86 -6.89
N LYS A 233 24.88 20.67 -6.56
CA LYS A 233 26.31 20.38 -6.68
C LYS A 233 26.80 20.33 -8.14
N ASN A 234 26.00 19.76 -9.03
CA ASN A 234 26.42 19.47 -10.41
C ASN A 234 25.80 20.40 -11.46
N GLY A 235 24.86 21.26 -11.09
CA GLY A 235 24.26 22.23 -12.00
C GLY A 235 23.27 21.64 -13.01
N PHE A 236 22.66 20.50 -12.69
CA PHE A 236 21.62 19.84 -13.51
C PHE A 236 20.26 19.83 -12.80
N GLU A 237 19.25 19.30 -13.49
CA GLU A 237 17.89 19.05 -12.97
C GLU A 237 17.56 17.56 -13.11
N VAL A 238 16.89 16.97 -12.11
CA VAL A 238 16.47 15.57 -12.12
C VAL A 238 14.96 15.51 -12.23
N GLU A 239 14.45 14.82 -13.24
CA GLU A 239 13.01 14.64 -13.37
C GLU A 239 12.55 13.49 -12.47
N LEU A 240 11.87 13.84 -11.38
CA LEU A 240 11.30 12.90 -10.44
C LEU A 240 9.82 12.69 -10.76
N GLU A 241 9.52 11.77 -11.68
CA GLU A 241 8.15 11.31 -11.88
C GLU A 241 7.60 10.74 -10.56
N ASP A 242 6.47 11.27 -10.09
CA ASP A 242 5.94 10.95 -8.75
C ASP A 242 5.65 9.45 -8.55
N ARG A 243 5.17 8.79 -9.61
CA ARG A 243 4.93 7.34 -9.60
C ARG A 243 6.22 6.56 -9.38
N LEU A 244 7.28 6.92 -10.09
CA LEU A 244 8.59 6.28 -9.94
C LEU A 244 9.21 6.60 -8.57
N LEU A 245 9.11 7.83 -8.10
CA LEU A 245 9.56 8.23 -6.76
C LEU A 245 8.86 7.42 -5.67
N THR A 246 7.55 7.22 -5.80
CA THR A 246 6.75 6.40 -4.90
C THR A 246 7.20 4.93 -4.93
N GLU A 247 7.44 4.37 -6.12
CA GLU A 247 7.96 3.00 -6.27
C GLU A 247 9.33 2.86 -5.60
N VAL A 248 10.28 3.74 -5.92
CA VAL A 248 11.65 3.74 -5.38
C VAL A 248 11.65 3.90 -3.85
N THR A 249 10.83 4.78 -3.31
CA THR A 249 10.70 4.95 -1.85
C THR A 249 10.23 3.65 -1.18
N ASN A 250 9.33 2.92 -1.84
CA ASN A 250 8.83 1.61 -1.39
C ASN A 250 9.77 0.44 -1.69
N LEU A 251 10.91 0.64 -2.37
CA LEU A 251 11.95 -0.38 -2.60
C LEU A 251 13.06 -0.34 -1.56
N VAL A 252 13.12 0.69 -0.72
CA VAL A 252 14.24 0.91 0.20
C VAL A 252 13.77 1.12 1.65
N GLU A 253 14.57 0.66 2.61
CA GLU A 253 14.42 0.93 4.05
C GLU A 253 15.33 2.09 4.50
N TRP A 254 16.50 2.23 3.87
CA TRP A 254 17.46 3.30 4.14
C TRP A 254 17.99 3.90 2.83
N PRO A 255 17.43 5.03 2.36
CA PRO A 255 17.76 5.57 1.05
C PRO A 255 19.13 6.29 1.05
N THR A 256 20.03 5.85 0.16
CA THR A 256 21.19 6.65 -0.26
C THR A 256 21.09 6.92 -1.76
N VAL A 257 20.94 8.18 -2.13
CA VAL A 257 20.90 8.62 -3.53
C VAL A 257 22.32 8.68 -4.08
N LEU A 258 22.52 8.21 -5.30
CA LEU A 258 23.79 8.28 -6.03
C LEU A 258 23.58 8.71 -7.48
N LEU A 259 24.58 9.43 -7.99
CA LEU A 259 24.70 9.80 -9.40
C LEU A 259 25.52 8.72 -10.12
N GLY A 260 25.04 8.26 -11.26
CA GLY A 260 25.76 7.38 -12.17
C GLY A 260 25.77 7.94 -13.59
N ASP A 261 26.61 7.34 -14.42
CA ASP A 261 26.91 7.80 -15.78
C ASP A 261 26.65 6.64 -16.76
N PHE A 262 26.25 6.98 -17.98
CA PHE A 262 26.21 6.06 -19.11
C PHE A 262 26.93 6.69 -20.31
N ASP A 263 27.26 5.88 -21.32
CA ASP A 263 28.03 6.37 -22.45
C ASP A 263 27.25 7.37 -23.30
N GLU A 264 27.89 8.48 -23.69
CA GLU A 264 27.28 9.55 -24.49
C GLU A 264 26.78 9.07 -25.86
N GLU A 265 27.35 7.97 -26.40
CA GLU A 265 26.88 7.33 -27.63
C GLU A 265 25.39 6.95 -27.61
N PHE A 266 24.81 6.72 -26.42
CA PHE A 266 23.39 6.40 -26.32
C PHE A 266 22.48 7.61 -26.49
N LEU A 267 22.99 8.84 -26.43
CA LEU A 267 22.21 10.06 -26.68
C LEU A 267 21.76 10.21 -28.14
N GLU A 268 22.27 9.37 -29.05
CA GLU A 268 21.75 9.22 -30.42
C GLU A 268 20.33 8.61 -30.43
N LEU A 269 19.95 7.89 -29.37
CA LEU A 269 18.60 7.35 -29.25
C LEU A 269 17.59 8.44 -28.87
N PRO A 270 16.33 8.32 -29.28
CA PRO A 270 15.26 9.18 -28.80
C PRO A 270 15.22 9.21 -27.27
N SER A 271 15.05 10.39 -26.69
CA SER A 271 15.08 10.58 -25.24
C SER A 271 14.04 9.71 -24.52
N GLU A 272 12.89 9.48 -25.15
CA GLU A 272 11.82 8.64 -24.63
C GLU A 272 12.26 7.18 -24.45
N VAL A 273 13.10 6.65 -25.34
CA VAL A 273 13.65 5.28 -25.24
C VAL A 273 14.59 5.17 -24.06
N LEU A 274 15.45 6.18 -23.87
CA LEU A 274 16.40 6.25 -22.76
C LEU A 274 15.66 6.38 -21.41
N ILE A 275 14.72 7.32 -21.32
CA ILE A 275 13.91 7.58 -20.13
C ILE A 275 13.12 6.33 -19.75
N THR A 276 12.44 5.70 -20.71
CA THR A 276 11.66 4.48 -20.47
C THR A 276 12.56 3.34 -19.98
N SER A 277 13.73 3.15 -20.60
CA SER A 277 14.68 2.11 -20.21
C SER A 277 15.21 2.32 -18.79
N MET A 278 15.52 3.57 -18.43
CA MET A 278 15.97 3.96 -17.09
C MET A 278 14.86 3.79 -16.05
N ALA A 279 13.67 4.35 -16.29
CA ALA A 279 12.57 4.37 -15.34
C ALA A 279 11.97 2.98 -15.12
N VAL A 280 11.58 2.28 -16.19
CA VAL A 280 10.82 1.03 -16.09
C VAL A 280 11.70 -0.16 -15.70
N HIS A 281 12.87 -0.30 -16.30
CA HIS A 281 13.70 -1.48 -16.07
C HIS A 281 14.63 -1.32 -14.87
N GLN A 282 15.14 -0.11 -14.62
CA GLN A 282 16.16 0.13 -13.60
C GLN A 282 15.71 1.01 -12.43
N ARG A 283 14.55 1.66 -12.53
CA ARG A 283 14.05 2.62 -11.53
C ARG A 283 15.03 3.79 -11.31
N TYR A 284 15.61 4.26 -12.40
CA TYR A 284 16.53 5.38 -12.42
C TYR A 284 15.82 6.64 -12.90
N PHE A 285 16.18 7.77 -12.32
CA PHE A 285 15.68 9.08 -12.70
C PHE A 285 16.59 9.70 -13.76
N PRO A 286 16.04 10.15 -14.90
CA PRO A 286 16.81 10.84 -15.93
C PRO A 286 17.30 12.21 -15.42
N VAL A 287 18.48 12.60 -15.89
CA VAL A 287 19.10 13.88 -15.56
C VAL A 287 19.07 14.78 -16.80
N PHE A 288 18.64 16.01 -16.63
CA PHE A 288 18.52 17.01 -17.68
C PHE A 288 19.42 18.21 -17.40
N ARG A 289 19.83 18.87 -18.49
CA ARG A 289 20.50 20.16 -18.39
C ARG A 289 19.53 21.18 -17.79
N LYS A 290 20.02 21.95 -16.82
CA LYS A 290 19.23 23.02 -16.20
C LYS A 290 18.79 24.04 -17.26
N LYS A 291 17.49 24.34 -17.33
CA LYS A 291 16.96 25.35 -18.27
C LYS A 291 17.60 26.72 -18.00
N GLY A 292 18.20 27.31 -19.03
CA GLY A 292 18.60 28.72 -19.01
C GLY A 292 17.38 29.65 -19.14
N LYS A 293 17.51 30.91 -18.70
CA LYS A 293 16.42 31.92 -18.74
C LYS A 293 15.84 32.20 -20.14
N HIS A 294 16.50 31.75 -21.21
CA HIS A 294 16.13 32.04 -22.62
C HIS A 294 15.94 30.79 -23.50
N ASN A 295 15.91 29.57 -22.96
CA ASN A 295 15.76 28.37 -23.80
C ASN A 295 14.30 27.95 -24.00
N SER A 296 13.89 28.03 -25.27
CA SER A 296 12.66 27.49 -25.85
C SER A 296 12.52 25.99 -25.61
N GLY A 297 11.39 25.60 -25.01
CA GLY A 297 10.72 24.29 -25.17
C GLY A 297 11.39 23.05 -24.56
N THR A 298 12.50 22.58 -25.14
CA THR A 298 12.91 21.17 -25.07
C THR A 298 13.95 20.92 -23.99
N LYS A 299 13.70 19.93 -23.11
CA LYS A 299 14.67 19.50 -22.09
C LYS A 299 15.80 18.71 -22.78
N THR A 300 17.06 19.05 -22.49
CA THR A 300 18.22 18.32 -23.01
C THR A 300 18.63 17.25 -22.01
N LEU A 301 18.52 15.98 -22.37
CA LEU A 301 18.96 14.85 -21.53
C LEU A 301 20.50 14.85 -21.44
N LEU A 302 21.03 14.56 -20.26
CA LEU A 302 22.47 14.39 -20.00
C LEU A 302 22.80 12.89 -19.89
N PRO A 303 24.07 12.47 -20.12
CA PRO A 303 24.52 11.08 -20.00
C PRO A 303 24.64 10.61 -18.54
N HIS A 304 23.74 11.08 -17.68
CA HIS A 304 23.71 10.81 -16.25
C HIS A 304 22.35 10.28 -15.82
N PHE A 305 22.35 9.49 -14.77
CA PHE A 305 21.15 9.00 -14.12
C PHE A 305 21.29 9.09 -12.60
N VAL A 306 20.16 9.26 -11.92
CA VAL A 306 20.10 9.21 -10.45
C VAL A 306 19.37 7.95 -10.02
N THR A 307 19.92 7.25 -9.03
CA THR A 307 19.29 6.05 -8.46
C THR A 307 19.40 6.05 -6.94
N VAL A 308 18.58 5.23 -6.29
CA VAL A 308 18.51 5.15 -4.83
C VAL A 308 18.85 3.74 -4.40
N ARG A 309 19.91 3.62 -3.60
CA ARG A 309 20.31 2.38 -2.97
C ARG A 309 19.58 2.18 -1.65
N ASN A 310 19.16 0.95 -1.37
CA ASN A 310 18.82 0.51 -0.02
C ASN A 310 20.09 0.21 0.79
N GLY A 311 20.63 1.20 1.49
CA GLY A 311 21.87 1.06 2.24
C GLY A 311 22.58 2.40 2.47
N ASN A 312 23.80 2.34 3.01
CA ASN A 312 24.61 3.53 3.30
C ASN A 312 25.62 3.81 2.17
N LYS A 313 26.53 4.77 2.40
CA LYS A 313 27.57 5.16 1.44
C LYS A 313 28.72 4.16 1.28
N LYS A 314 28.80 3.09 2.09
CA LYS A 314 29.92 2.14 2.02
C LYS A 314 29.90 1.38 0.69
N GLY A 315 30.98 1.49 -0.09
CA GLY A 315 31.10 0.84 -1.40
C GLY A 315 30.23 1.46 -2.50
N ILE A 316 29.86 2.74 -2.37
CA ILE A 316 28.96 3.42 -3.33
C ILE A 316 29.51 3.43 -4.76
N ASP A 317 30.84 3.50 -4.94
CA ASP A 317 31.47 3.46 -6.27
C ASP A 317 31.29 2.11 -6.98
N THR A 318 31.30 1.01 -6.22
CA THR A 318 31.04 -0.31 -6.77
C THR A 318 29.58 -0.45 -7.20
N VAL A 319 28.65 0.09 -6.39
CA VAL A 319 27.22 0.14 -6.74
C VAL A 319 27.00 1.01 -7.98
N ARG A 320 27.64 2.19 -8.05
CA ARG A 320 27.58 3.09 -9.20
C ARG A 320 28.04 2.41 -10.49
N ARG A 321 29.21 1.75 -10.47
CA ARG A 321 29.72 0.99 -11.64
C ARG A 321 28.83 -0.18 -12.01
N GLY A 322 28.29 -0.91 -11.02
CA GLY A 322 27.36 -2.02 -11.26
C GLY A 322 26.08 -1.55 -11.95
N ASN A 323 25.47 -0.48 -11.46
CA ASN A 323 24.28 0.13 -12.04
C ASN A 323 24.53 0.64 -13.48
N ALA A 324 25.66 1.33 -13.70
CA ALA A 324 26.06 1.79 -15.03
C ALA A 324 26.22 0.61 -16.01
N LYS A 325 26.86 -0.49 -15.59
CA LYS A 325 27.02 -1.70 -16.41
C LYS A 325 25.67 -2.32 -16.79
N VAL A 326 24.73 -2.41 -15.85
CA VAL A 326 23.39 -2.96 -16.12
C VAL A 326 22.61 -2.06 -17.06
N LEU A 327 22.68 -0.73 -16.88
CA LEU A 327 22.05 0.23 -17.78
C LEU A 327 22.64 0.14 -19.19
N ARG A 328 23.97 0.12 -19.33
CA ARG A 328 24.64 0.00 -20.63
C ARG A 328 24.14 -1.20 -21.42
N ALA A 329 24.01 -2.37 -20.78
CA ALA A 329 23.49 -3.56 -21.45
C ALA A 329 22.06 -3.34 -21.99
N ARG A 330 21.19 -2.70 -21.20
CA ARG A 330 19.81 -2.38 -21.62
C ARG A 330 19.74 -1.36 -22.73
N LEU A 331 20.57 -0.32 -22.66
CA LEU A 331 20.64 0.70 -23.71
C LEU A 331 21.23 0.15 -25.00
N SER A 332 22.16 -0.82 -24.90
CA SER A 332 22.70 -1.53 -26.07
C SER A 332 21.62 -2.36 -26.76
N ASP A 333 20.81 -3.09 -26.00
CA ASP A 333 19.65 -3.82 -26.53
C ASP A 333 18.68 -2.85 -27.22
N ALA A 334 18.33 -1.74 -26.55
CA ALA A 334 17.44 -0.72 -27.10
C ALA A 334 17.97 -0.10 -28.40
N ARG A 335 19.28 0.20 -28.46
CA ARG A 335 19.94 0.71 -29.66
C ARG A 335 19.88 -0.27 -30.82
N PHE A 336 20.15 -1.54 -30.55
CA PHE A 336 20.07 -2.59 -31.55
C PHE A 336 18.66 -2.66 -32.15
N PHE A 337 17.62 -2.74 -31.31
CA PHE A 337 16.24 -2.79 -31.80
C PHE A 337 15.85 -1.54 -32.57
N TYR A 338 16.23 -0.36 -32.09
CA TYR A 338 15.96 0.90 -32.77
C TYR A 338 16.59 0.94 -34.17
N GLN A 339 17.85 0.54 -34.29
CA GLN A 339 18.56 0.47 -35.57
C GLN A 339 17.98 -0.60 -36.51
N GLU A 340 17.61 -1.76 -35.98
CA GLU A 340 16.95 -2.81 -36.78
C GLU A 340 15.58 -2.37 -37.29
N ASP A 341 14.80 -1.66 -36.47
CA ASP A 341 13.49 -1.15 -36.86
C ASP A 341 13.59 -0.03 -37.90
N GLN A 342 14.64 0.81 -37.83
CA GLN A 342 14.92 1.84 -38.85
C GLN A 342 15.24 1.28 -40.24
N LYS A 343 15.64 0.00 -40.35
CA LYS A 343 15.91 -0.64 -41.65
C LYS A 343 14.65 -0.96 -42.44
N LYS A 344 13.47 -0.90 -41.81
CA LYS A 344 12.18 -1.26 -42.42
C LYS A 344 11.28 -0.05 -42.48
N THR A 345 10.50 0.06 -43.54
CA THR A 345 9.52 1.14 -43.67
C THR A 345 8.28 0.88 -42.81
N LEU A 346 7.54 1.93 -42.48
CA LEU A 346 6.26 1.78 -41.77
C LEU A 346 5.26 0.95 -42.58
N ASP A 347 5.31 1.02 -43.91
CA ASP A 347 4.46 0.20 -44.79
C ASP A 347 4.78 -1.30 -44.68
N GLU A 348 6.05 -1.68 -44.56
CA GLU A 348 6.44 -3.07 -44.30
C GLU A 348 5.94 -3.55 -42.93
N PHE A 349 5.99 -2.70 -41.91
CA PHE A 349 5.44 -3.03 -40.59
C PHE A 349 3.92 -3.19 -40.64
N ARG A 350 3.22 -2.38 -41.42
CA ARG A 350 1.78 -2.52 -41.64
C ARG A 350 1.44 -3.87 -42.26
N GLN A 351 2.15 -4.30 -43.29
CA GLN A 351 1.94 -5.62 -43.91
C GLN A 351 2.15 -6.77 -42.91
N LYS A 352 3.12 -6.64 -42.00
CA LYS A 352 3.34 -7.65 -40.94
C LYS A 352 2.18 -7.71 -39.94
N ALA A 353 1.47 -6.61 -39.71
CA ALA A 353 0.33 -6.59 -38.79
C ALA A 353 -0.81 -7.52 -39.22
N GLU A 354 -0.90 -7.88 -40.50
CA GLU A 354 -1.84 -8.89 -41.00
C GLU A 354 -1.58 -10.28 -40.40
N LYS A 355 -0.32 -10.59 -40.09
CA LYS A 355 0.09 -11.88 -39.53
C LYS A 355 0.05 -11.92 -38.01
N VAL A 356 -0.07 -10.77 -37.35
CA VAL A 356 -0.13 -10.68 -35.89
C VAL A 356 -1.58 -10.91 -35.44
N VAL A 357 -1.84 -12.05 -34.80
CA VAL A 357 -3.16 -12.35 -34.24
C VAL A 357 -3.49 -11.33 -33.14
N PHE A 358 -4.59 -10.60 -33.28
CA PHE A 358 -5.07 -9.69 -32.23
C PHE A 358 -5.83 -10.46 -31.15
N PHE A 359 -6.78 -11.30 -31.57
CA PHE A 359 -7.58 -12.14 -30.68
C PHE A 359 -8.10 -13.34 -31.46
N GLN A 360 -8.09 -14.52 -30.85
CA GLN A 360 -8.56 -15.75 -31.49
C GLN A 360 -10.02 -15.56 -31.97
N GLN A 361 -10.30 -15.88 -33.23
CA GLN A 361 -11.60 -15.66 -33.90
C GLN A 361 -12.00 -14.19 -34.16
N ARG A 362 -11.21 -13.17 -33.79
CA ARG A 362 -11.46 -11.76 -34.15
C ARG A 362 -10.38 -11.14 -35.04
N GLY A 363 -9.53 -12.01 -35.60
CA GLY A 363 -8.63 -11.65 -36.68
C GLY A 363 -7.28 -11.07 -36.26
N SER A 364 -6.65 -10.38 -37.20
CA SER A 364 -5.31 -9.81 -37.06
C SER A 364 -5.32 -8.38 -36.48
N GLN A 365 -4.12 -7.88 -36.13
CA GLN A 365 -3.94 -6.48 -35.73
C GLN A 365 -4.27 -5.52 -36.87
N ASP A 366 -3.94 -5.84 -38.12
CA ASP A 366 -4.34 -5.00 -39.27
C ASP A 366 -5.87 -4.89 -39.36
N GLN A 367 -6.58 -6.02 -39.28
CA GLN A 367 -8.04 -6.02 -39.28
C GLN A 367 -8.64 -5.23 -38.11
N ARG A 368 -7.98 -5.22 -36.94
CA ARG A 368 -8.39 -4.35 -35.82
C ARG A 368 -8.20 -2.88 -36.15
N VAL A 369 -7.06 -2.49 -36.72
CA VAL A 369 -6.77 -1.09 -37.09
C VAL A 369 -7.80 -0.61 -38.12
N GLN A 370 -8.09 -1.41 -39.14
CA GLN A 370 -9.12 -1.09 -40.14
C GLN A 370 -10.50 -0.86 -39.48
N ARG A 371 -10.94 -1.76 -38.60
CA ARG A 371 -12.21 -1.58 -37.86
C ARG A 371 -12.23 -0.30 -37.02
N ILE A 372 -11.12 0.06 -36.38
CA ILE A 372 -11.02 1.31 -35.60
C ILE A 372 -11.12 2.51 -36.53
N ALA A 373 -10.43 2.50 -37.67
CA ALA A 373 -10.50 3.58 -38.66
C ALA A 373 -11.93 3.76 -39.19
N ASP A 374 -12.58 2.66 -39.58
CA ASP A 374 -13.96 2.68 -40.08
C ASP A 374 -14.94 3.19 -39.02
N LEU A 375 -14.80 2.75 -37.77
CA LEU A 375 -15.63 3.20 -36.66
C LEU A 375 -15.40 4.70 -36.37
N SER A 376 -14.16 5.17 -36.44
CA SER A 376 -13.82 6.57 -36.19
C SER A 376 -14.42 7.47 -37.28
N VAL A 377 -14.38 7.04 -38.54
CA VAL A 377 -15.06 7.74 -39.65
C VAL A 377 -16.59 7.71 -39.48
N PHE A 378 -17.16 6.58 -39.07
CA PHE A 378 -18.61 6.49 -38.80
C PHE A 378 -19.05 7.45 -37.70
N ILE A 379 -18.30 7.52 -36.59
CA ILE A 379 -18.57 8.46 -35.49
C ILE A 379 -18.44 9.90 -35.97
N ALA A 380 -17.37 10.24 -36.69
CA ALA A 380 -17.18 11.59 -37.22
C ALA A 380 -18.34 12.05 -38.12
N LYS A 381 -18.90 11.14 -38.94
CA LYS A 381 -20.10 11.41 -39.75
C LYS A 381 -21.35 11.63 -38.89
N LYS A 382 -21.55 10.83 -37.83
CA LYS A 382 -22.70 10.97 -36.93
C LYS A 382 -22.64 12.25 -36.08
N LEU A 383 -21.44 12.77 -35.84
CA LEU A 383 -21.20 14.06 -35.18
C LEU A 383 -21.15 15.24 -36.17
N GLU A 384 -21.44 15.01 -37.45
CA GLU A 384 -21.53 16.05 -38.48
C GLU A 384 -20.25 16.87 -38.69
N TYR A 385 -19.07 16.26 -38.45
CA TYR A 385 -17.80 16.94 -38.71
C TYR A 385 -17.62 17.24 -40.21
N PRO A 386 -16.98 18.37 -40.58
CA PRO A 386 -16.70 18.70 -41.98
C PRO A 386 -15.90 17.60 -42.71
N ALA A 387 -16.18 17.38 -44.00
CA ALA A 387 -15.55 16.33 -44.80
C ALA A 387 -14.00 16.42 -44.82
N ALA A 388 -13.43 17.61 -44.71
CA ALA A 388 -11.99 17.81 -44.59
C ALA A 388 -11.42 17.21 -43.29
N GLN A 389 -12.14 17.34 -42.18
CA GLN A 389 -11.73 16.80 -40.88
C GLN A 389 -11.94 15.28 -40.82
N GLN A 390 -12.98 14.76 -41.48
CA GLN A 390 -13.19 13.31 -41.60
C GLN A 390 -12.02 12.58 -42.31
N LYS A 391 -11.29 13.26 -43.21
CA LYS A 391 -10.11 12.69 -43.89
C LYS A 391 -8.90 12.53 -42.98
N HIS A 392 -8.79 13.33 -41.91
CA HIS A 392 -7.67 13.25 -40.95
C HIS A 392 -7.86 12.15 -39.90
N VAL A 393 -9.05 11.53 -39.85
CA VAL A 393 -9.40 10.44 -38.93
C VAL A 393 -9.04 9.07 -39.50
N ARG A 394 -8.76 8.98 -40.80
CA ARG A 394 -8.32 7.79 -41.53
C ARG A 394 -6.82 7.83 -41.75
#